data_AF-A0A2G9XJL5-F1
#
_entry.id   AF-A0A2G9XJL5-F1
#
_cell.length_a   1.000
_cell.length_b   1.000
_cell.length_c   1.000
_cell.angle_alpha   90.00
_cell.angle_beta   90.00
_cell.angle_gamma   90.00
#
_symmetry.space_group_name_H-M   'P 1'
#
loop_
_entity.id
_entity.type
_entity.pdbx_description
1 polymer ?
#
loop_
_entity_poly.entity_id
_entity_poly.type
_entity_poly.pdbx_seq_one_letter_code
_entity_poly.pdbx_strand_id
1 'polypeptide(L)'
;MAKTIIDISDDKLAELEPYKGRLGELLLLGLSQIKIQEVLLLYQRNLLSFGRAAELAGLSEQEMIRQARAFGVVPRWSEKMAEEETA
;
A
#
# COMPACT_ATOMS: atom_id res chain seq x y z
N MET A 1 22.82 -12.88 -1.40
CA MET A 1 21.60 -12.76 -0.58
C MET A 1 21.94 -12.00 0.68
N ALA A 2 21.13 -11.02 1.08
CA ALA A 2 21.28 -10.32 2.36
C ALA A 2 20.47 -11.04 3.44
N LYS A 3 20.98 -11.10 4.68
CA LYS A 3 20.30 -11.69 5.84
C LYS A 3 19.99 -10.59 6.84
N THR A 4 18.79 -10.64 7.42
CA THR A 4 18.34 -9.75 8.49
C THR A 4 17.71 -10.61 9.58
N ILE A 5 17.86 -10.18 10.84
CA ILE A 5 17.23 -10.78 12.02
C ILE A 5 16.22 -9.76 12.52
N ILE A 6 15.00 -10.23 12.80
CA ILE A 6 13.90 -9.42 13.32
C ILE A 6 13.42 -10.04 14.62
N ASP A 7 13.15 -9.19 15.61
CA ASP A 7 12.53 -9.59 16.87
C ASP A 7 11.01 -9.43 16.76
N ILE A 8 10.28 -10.45 17.20
CA ILE A 8 8.82 -10.51 17.15
C ILE A 8 8.34 -11.11 18.45
N SER A 9 7.22 -10.64 18.97
CA SER A 9 6.63 -11.18 20.20
C SER A 9 6.25 -12.65 20.05
N ASP A 10 6.43 -13.43 21.11
CA ASP A 10 6.20 -14.89 21.10
C ASP A 10 4.76 -15.26 20.74
N ASP A 11 3.77 -14.44 21.11
CA ASP A 11 2.36 -14.62 20.76
C ASP A 11 2.12 -14.59 19.24
N LYS A 12 2.90 -13.76 18.52
CA LYS A 12 2.83 -13.64 17.06
C LYS A 12 3.63 -14.70 16.32
N LEU A 13 4.58 -15.34 16.99
CA LEU A 13 5.36 -16.42 16.39
C LEU A 13 4.47 -17.59 15.95
N ALA A 14 3.47 -17.94 16.77
CA ALA A 14 2.51 -19.00 16.45
C ALA A 14 1.68 -18.68 15.19
N GLU A 15 1.32 -17.41 14.99
CA GLU A 15 0.59 -16.94 13.79
C GLU A 15 1.47 -16.99 12.52
N LEU A 16 2.80 -16.91 12.67
CA LEU A 16 3.76 -16.90 11.57
C LEU A 16 4.24 -18.29 11.15
N GLU A 17 4.12 -19.31 12.00
CA GLU A 17 4.58 -20.67 11.70
C GLU A 17 4.01 -21.24 10.38
N PRO A 18 2.72 -21.04 10.02
CA PRO A 18 2.19 -21.48 8.73
C PRO A 18 2.88 -20.83 7.52
N TYR A 19 3.49 -19.67 7.70
CA TYR A 19 4.12 -18.86 6.66
C TYR A 19 5.64 -18.95 6.65
N LYS A 20 6.25 -19.81 7.48
CA LYS A 20 7.70 -19.93 7.65
C LYS A 20 8.50 -20.05 6.34
N GLY A 21 7.97 -20.80 5.37
CA GLY A 21 8.58 -20.96 4.04
C GLY A 21 8.43 -19.76 3.11
N ARG A 22 7.62 -18.76 3.47
CA ARG A 22 7.26 -17.58 2.67
C ARG A 22 7.35 -16.27 3.45
N LEU A 23 8.11 -16.25 4.56
CA LEU A 23 8.27 -15.04 5.38
C LEU A 23 8.80 -13.84 4.58
N GLY A 24 9.67 -14.09 3.60
CA GLY A 24 10.14 -13.04 2.69
C GLY A 24 9.00 -12.42 1.88
N GLU A 25 8.08 -13.22 1.34
CA GLU A 25 6.90 -12.74 0.61
C GLU A 25 5.97 -11.96 1.53
N LEU A 26 5.75 -12.46 2.75
CA LEU A 26 4.93 -11.80 3.77
C LEU A 26 5.50 -10.42 4.12
N LEU A 27 6.81 -10.31 4.32
CA LEU A 27 7.48 -9.03 4.57
C LEU A 27 7.35 -8.07 3.38
N LEU A 28 7.49 -8.56 2.14
CA LEU A 28 7.34 -7.72 0.95
C LEU A 28 5.89 -7.23 0.78
N LEU A 29 4.89 -8.05 1.11
CA LEU A 29 3.49 -7.65 1.15
C LEU A 29 3.25 -6.57 2.20
N GLY A 30 3.79 -6.74 3.41
CA GLY A 30 3.71 -5.73 4.47
C GLY A 30 4.38 -4.41 4.07
N LEU A 31 5.57 -4.47 3.47
CA LEU A 31 6.28 -3.29 2.97
C LEU A 31 5.48 -2.54 1.89
N SER A 32 4.85 -3.28 0.97
CA SER A 32 3.97 -2.70 -0.05
C SER A 32 2.84 -1.91 0.61
N GLN A 33 2.20 -2.49 1.63
CA GLN A 33 1.10 -1.81 2.32
C GLN A 33 1.52 -0.60 3.12
N ILE A 34 2.68 -0.63 3.79
CA ILE A 34 3.21 0.55 4.49
C ILE A 34 3.41 1.71 3.51
N LYS A 35 4.00 1.45 2.33
CA LYS A 35 4.21 2.48 1.31
C LYS A 35 2.92 3.14 0.86
N ILE A 36 1.87 2.34 0.62
CA ILE A 36 0.54 2.84 0.23
C ILE A 36 -0.02 3.79 1.30
N GLN A 37 0.05 3.39 2.57
CA GLN A 37 -0.41 4.21 3.69
C GLN A 37 0.36 5.53 3.79
N GLU A 38 1.69 5.49 3.65
CA GLU A 38 2.55 6.68 3.70
C GLU A 38 2.19 7.68 2.59
N VAL A 39 2.04 7.22 1.35
CA VAL A 39 1.71 8.13 0.24
C VAL A 39 0.29 8.69 0.34
N LEU A 40 -0.66 7.92 0.87
CA LEU A 40 -2.03 8.40 1.12
C LEU A 40 -2.03 9.48 2.20
N LEU A 41 -1.24 9.32 3.26
CA LEU A 41 -1.08 10.35 4.29
C LEU A 41 -0.54 11.66 3.71
N LEU A 42 0.47 11.58 2.83
CA LEU A 42 1.02 12.76 2.16
C LEU A 42 0.00 13.42 1.23
N TYR A 43 -0.78 12.62 0.50
CA TYR A 43 -1.91 13.11 -0.32
C TYR A 43 -2.95 13.85 0.54
N GLN A 44 -3.39 13.26 1.66
CA GLN A 44 -4.36 13.88 2.57
C GLN A 44 -3.87 15.20 3.16
N ARG A 45 -2.55 15.35 3.34
CA ARG A 45 -1.92 16.60 3.79
C ARG A 45 -1.74 17.63 2.65
N ASN A 46 -2.27 17.37 1.46
CA ASN A 46 -2.10 18.16 0.25
C ASN A 46 -0.63 18.37 -0.16
N LEU A 47 0.26 17.45 0.21
CA LEU A 47 1.69 17.52 -0.12
C LEU A 47 2.01 16.83 -1.46
N LEU A 48 1.09 16.00 -1.96
CA LEU A 48 1.20 15.29 -3.23
C LEU A 48 -0.13 15.37 -3.99
N SER A 49 -0.06 15.34 -5.32
CA SER A 49 -1.23 15.02 -6.14
C SER A 49 -1.57 13.52 -6.04
N PHE A 50 -2.81 13.16 -6.38
CA PHE A 50 -3.25 11.77 -6.32
C PHE A 50 -2.47 10.87 -7.29
N GLY A 51 -2.28 11.31 -8.54
CA GLY A 51 -1.46 10.58 -9.51
C GLY A 51 -0.01 10.41 -9.06
N ARG A 52 0.59 11.41 -8.41
CA ARG A 52 1.95 11.29 -7.85
C ARG A 52 1.99 10.28 -6.70
N ALA A 53 0.94 10.21 -5.89
CA ALA A 53 0.83 9.20 -4.84
C ALA A 53 0.73 7.78 -5.44
N ALA A 54 -0.04 7.59 -6.52
CA ALA A 54 -0.13 6.31 -7.24
C ALA A 54 1.23 5.86 -7.81
N GLU A 55 1.95 6.78 -8.45
CA GLU A 55 3.29 6.51 -8.99
C GLU A 55 4.28 6.09 -7.90
N LEU A 56 4.30 6.79 -6.76
CA LEU A 56 5.18 6.46 -5.64
C LEU A 56 4.82 5.13 -4.96
N ALA A 57 3.53 4.77 -4.94
CA ALA A 57 3.08 3.46 -4.48
C ALA A 57 3.37 2.34 -5.49
N GLY A 58 3.74 2.67 -6.74
CA GLY A 58 3.90 1.70 -7.81
C GLY A 58 2.57 1.09 -8.26
N LEU A 59 1.48 1.84 -8.14
CA LEU A 59 0.12 1.41 -8.48
C LEU A 59 -0.41 2.19 -9.68
N SER A 60 -1.34 1.59 -10.42
CA SER A 60 -2.18 2.37 -11.34
C SER A 60 -3.09 3.31 -10.56
N GLU A 61 -3.58 4.38 -11.20
CA GLU A 61 -4.52 5.30 -10.55
C GLU A 61 -5.78 4.55 -10.08
N GLN A 62 -6.32 3.64 -10.89
CA GLN A 62 -7.47 2.81 -10.50
C GLN A 62 -7.20 1.94 -9.27
N GLU A 63 -6.05 1.28 -9.19
CA GLU A 63 -5.69 0.49 -8.01
C GLU A 63 -5.48 1.39 -6.79
N MET A 64 -4.88 2.57 -7.00
CA MET A 64 -4.72 3.56 -5.95
C MET A 64 -6.07 4.07 -5.42
N ILE A 65 -7.09 4.22 -6.27
CA ILE A 65 -8.46 4.55 -5.83
C ILE A 65 -9.02 3.45 -4.93
N ARG A 66 -8.85 2.17 -5.30
CA ARG A 66 -9.30 1.04 -4.49
C ARG A 66 -8.62 1.03 -3.13
N GLN A 67 -7.30 1.20 -3.10
CA GLN A 67 -6.54 1.28 -1.85
C GLN A 67 -6.96 2.50 -1.02
N ALA A 68 -7.07 3.68 -1.62
CA ALA A 68 -7.52 4.89 -0.94
C ALA A 68 -8.87 4.68 -0.23
N ARG A 69 -9.86 4.10 -0.94
CA ARG A 69 -11.18 3.77 -0.36
C ARG A 69 -11.07 2.78 0.79
N ALA A 70 -10.25 1.74 0.66
CA ALA A 70 -10.02 0.76 1.72
C ALA A 70 -9.42 1.40 2.99
N PHE A 71 -8.61 2.45 2.83
CA PHE A 71 -8.05 3.25 3.93
C PHE A 71 -8.94 4.44 4.36
N GLY A 72 -10.19 4.51 3.87
CA GLY A 72 -11.13 5.59 4.23
C GLY A 72 -10.80 6.95 3.63
N VAL A 73 -9.93 7.00 2.62
CA VAL A 73 -9.56 8.20 1.88
C VAL A 73 -10.44 8.30 0.64
N VAL A 74 -11.16 9.41 0.49
CA VAL A 74 -11.95 9.70 -0.72
C VAL A 74 -11.11 10.63 -1.62
N PRO A 75 -10.58 10.13 -2.76
CA PRO A 75 -9.86 10.97 -3.70
C PRO A 75 -10.79 12.05 -4.25
N ARG A 76 -10.29 13.28 -4.42
CA ARG A 76 -11.02 14.32 -5.16
C ARG A 76 -11.13 13.86 -6.62
N TRP A 77 -12.34 13.51 -7.04
CA TRP A 77 -12.67 13.08 -8.40
C TRP A 77 -12.21 14.16 -9.40
N SER A 78 -11.28 13.84 -10.29
CA SER A 78 -10.91 14.69 -11.43
C SER A 78 -11.60 14.15 -12.67
N GLU A 79 -11.93 15.01 -13.64
CA GLU A 79 -12.59 14.61 -14.90
C GLU A 79 -11.84 13.50 -15.64
N LYS A 80 -10.50 13.48 -15.53
CA LYS A 80 -9.64 12.44 -16.10
C LYS A 80 -9.90 11.04 -15.50
N MET A 81 -10.27 10.96 -14.21
CA MET A 81 -10.63 9.69 -13.56
C MET A 81 -12.00 9.16 -13.99
N ALA A 82 -12.89 10.02 -14.51
CA ALA A 82 -14.19 9.59 -15.03
C ALA A 82 -14.08 8.96 -16.43
N GLU A 83 -13.19 9.50 -17.28
CA GLU A 83 -12.96 8.98 -18.63
C GLU A 83 -12.39 7.55 -18.60
N GLU A 84 -11.47 7.26 -17.66
CA GLU A 84 -10.84 5.94 -17.50
C GLU A 84 -11.77 4.85 -16.91
N GLU A 85 -12.92 5.19 -16.32
CA GLU A 85 -13.93 4.20 -15.86
C GLU A 85 -14.92 3.81 -16.98
N THR A 86 -15.02 4.62 -18.05
CA THR A 86 -16.01 4.42 -19.15
C THR A 86 -15.42 3.92 -20.46
N ALA A 87 -14.09 3.79 -20.55
CA ALA A 87 -13.37 3.26 -21.71
C ALA A 87 -12.98 1.79 -21.50
#